data_AF-A0A7L9BGZ9-F1
#
_entry.id   AF-A0A7L9BGZ9-F1
#
_cell.length_a   1.000
_cell.length_b   1.000
_cell.length_c   1.000
_cell.angle_alpha   90.00
_cell.angle_beta   90.00
_cell.angle_gamma   90.00
#
_symmetry.space_group_name_H-M   'P 1'
#
loop_
_entity.id
_entity.type
_entity.pdbx_description
1 polymer ?
#
loop_
_entity_poly.entity_id
_entity_poly.type
_entity_poly.pdbx_seq_one_letter_code
_entity_poly.pdbx_strand_id
1 'polypeptide(L)'
;MIKANPQLLIALAIYFNSCSYAQEQQKISYDIRINYSEKRRVETRSSFKDKEVSKKLEDDIHLFFETGFLKDKITLIINNEVIINKTISTDEALGLAEYINVGKKKEVKNLGIRLNNGSLAYIEIKPTDNVIGVYLVDRKLLVVEFIEGYPSYY
;
A
#
# COMPACT_ATOMS: atom_id res chain seq x y z
N MET A 1 -15.84 41.28 -45.13
CA MET A 1 -16.18 39.84 -45.13
C MET A 1 -14.88 39.07 -44.86
N ILE A 2 -14.65 38.61 -43.63
CA ILE A 2 -13.41 37.93 -43.24
C ILE A 2 -13.52 36.45 -43.62
N LYS A 3 -12.68 35.96 -44.53
CA LYS A 3 -12.57 34.52 -44.85
C LYS A 3 -11.78 33.84 -43.73
N ALA A 4 -12.45 33.06 -42.90
CA ALA A 4 -11.78 32.24 -41.89
C ALA A 4 -10.91 31.19 -42.58
N ASN A 5 -9.66 31.05 -42.14
CA ASN A 5 -8.72 30.06 -42.67
C ASN A 5 -9.05 28.69 -42.04
N PRO A 6 -9.48 27.69 -42.84
CA PRO A 6 -9.90 26.38 -42.33
C PRO A 6 -8.76 25.63 -41.63
N GLN A 7 -7.50 25.89 -41.98
CA GLN A 7 -6.35 25.25 -41.32
C GLN A 7 -6.15 25.75 -39.88
N LEU A 8 -6.48 27.02 -39.61
CA LEU A 8 -6.41 27.61 -38.27
C LEU A 8 -7.51 27.04 -37.36
N LEU A 9 -8.69 26.77 -37.91
CA LEU A 9 -9.81 26.15 -37.20
C LEU A 9 -9.53 24.69 -36.82
N ILE A 10 -8.88 23.93 -37.71
CA ILE A 10 -8.47 22.54 -37.44
C ILE A 10 -7.38 22.50 -36.36
N ALA A 11 -6.39 23.39 -36.43
CA ALA A 11 -5.34 23.49 -35.40
C ALA A 11 -5.92 23.83 -34.02
N LEU A 12 -6.89 24.76 -33.95
CA LEU A 12 -7.61 25.06 -32.71
C LEU A 12 -8.36 23.83 -32.19
N ALA A 13 -9.10 23.12 -33.05
CA ALA A 13 -9.86 21.94 -32.66
C ALA A 13 -8.97 20.81 -32.12
N ILE A 14 -7.79 20.60 -32.68
CA ILE A 14 -6.81 19.62 -32.19
C ILE A 14 -6.24 20.05 -30.83
N TYR A 15 -5.95 21.34 -30.65
CA TYR A 15 -5.45 21.89 -29.38
C TYR A 15 -6.48 21.78 -28.24
N PHE A 16 -7.76 22.05 -28.51
CA PHE A 16 -8.84 21.88 -27.52
C PHE A 16 -9.13 20.40 -27.19
N ASN A 17 -9.00 19.48 -28.15
CA ASN A 17 -9.19 18.04 -27.87
C ASN A 17 -8.01 17.41 -27.11
N SER A 18 -6.79 17.89 -27.34
CA SER A 18 -5.62 17.38 -26.61
C SER A 18 -5.52 17.93 -25.18
N CYS A 19 -6.12 19.10 -24.89
CA CYS A 19 -6.20 19.62 -23.52
C CYS A 19 -7.25 18.91 -22.66
N SER A 20 -8.29 18.31 -23.26
CA SER A 20 -9.34 17.56 -22.55
C SER A 20 -8.92 16.13 -22.18
N TYR A 21 -7.89 15.57 -22.84
CA TYR A 21 -7.35 14.24 -22.48
C TYR A 21 -6.41 14.27 -21.26
N ALA A 22 -6.06 15.47 -20.77
CA ALA A 22 -5.47 15.69 -19.47
C ALA A 22 -6.53 15.81 -18.36
N GLN A 23 -7.72 15.23 -18.57
CA GLN A 23 -8.74 15.06 -17.54
C GLN A 23 -8.17 14.20 -16.41
N GLU A 24 -7.65 14.90 -15.40
CA GLU A 24 -7.96 14.66 -14.00
C GLU A 24 -8.05 13.17 -13.63
N GLN A 25 -6.90 12.49 -13.60
CA GLN A 25 -6.73 11.43 -12.62
C GLN A 25 -6.89 12.08 -11.26
N GLN A 26 -8.13 12.11 -10.76
CA GLN A 26 -8.48 12.59 -9.45
C GLN A 26 -7.45 12.00 -8.49
N LYS A 27 -6.55 12.85 -7.99
CA LYS A 27 -5.43 12.44 -7.15
C LYS A 27 -6.04 11.97 -5.84
N ILE A 28 -6.37 10.68 -5.75
CA ILE A 28 -6.84 10.09 -4.51
C ILE A 28 -5.66 10.15 -3.57
N SER A 29 -5.68 11.18 -2.72
CA SER A 29 -4.69 11.43 -1.69
C SER A 29 -5.20 10.84 -0.40
N TYR A 30 -4.34 10.09 0.27
CA TYR A 30 -4.64 9.48 1.55
C TYR A 30 -3.72 10.11 2.59
N ASP A 31 -4.28 10.40 3.75
CA ASP A 31 -3.47 10.63 4.94
C ASP A 31 -2.93 9.28 5.42
N ILE A 32 -1.75 9.29 6.03
CA ILE A 32 -1.14 8.07 6.57
C ILE A 32 -0.95 8.26 8.07
N ARG A 33 -1.47 7.31 8.86
CA ARG A 33 -1.27 7.24 10.30
C ARG A 33 -0.56 5.94 10.63
N ILE A 34 0.62 6.05 11.25
CA ILE A 34 1.36 4.90 11.76
C ILE A 34 1.21 4.88 13.28
N ASN A 35 0.63 3.82 13.81
CA ASN A 35 0.42 3.64 15.25
C ASN A 35 1.61 2.89 15.86
N TYR A 36 2.38 3.60 16.70
CA TYR A 36 3.54 3.07 17.40
C TYR A 36 3.31 2.78 18.89
N SER A 37 2.17 3.22 19.45
CA SER A 37 1.95 3.19 20.91
C SER A 37 1.44 1.85 21.39
N GLU A 38 0.53 1.23 20.65
CA GLU A 38 -0.11 -0.04 21.04
C GLU A 38 -0.08 -1.03 19.90
N LYS A 39 0.21 -2.29 20.23
CA LYS A 39 0.12 -3.40 19.28
C LYS A 39 -1.28 -3.96 19.26
N ARG A 40 -1.84 -4.18 18.08
CA ARG A 40 -3.10 -4.92 17.94
C ARG A 40 -2.83 -6.40 18.20
N ARG A 41 -3.55 -6.99 19.14
CA ARG A 41 -3.43 -8.43 19.44
C ARG A 41 -4.32 -9.24 18.50
N VAL A 42 -3.76 -10.31 17.94
CA VAL A 42 -4.50 -11.27 17.14
C VAL A 42 -4.19 -12.70 17.57
N GLU A 43 -5.17 -13.58 17.46
CA GLU A 43 -4.96 -15.00 17.76
C GLU A 43 -4.09 -15.64 16.68
N THR A 44 -2.95 -16.21 17.10
CA THR A 44 -2.08 -16.97 16.21
C THR A 44 -2.58 -18.41 16.11
N ARG A 45 -2.84 -18.89 14.89
CA ARG A 45 -3.23 -20.31 14.69
C ARG A 45 -2.19 -21.26 15.28
N SER A 46 -2.68 -22.36 15.85
CA SER A 46 -1.87 -23.42 16.46
C SER A 46 -0.85 -24.05 15.49
N SER A 47 -1.10 -24.04 14.18
CA SER A 47 -0.19 -24.52 13.14
C SER A 47 1.13 -23.74 13.06
N PHE A 48 1.18 -22.52 13.61
CA PHE A 48 2.41 -21.71 13.68
C PHE A 48 3.21 -21.92 14.97
N LYS A 49 2.79 -22.87 15.82
CA LYS A 49 3.52 -23.23 17.06
C LYS A 49 4.65 -24.24 16.83
N ASP A 50 4.83 -24.72 15.60
CA ASP A 50 6.03 -25.47 15.24
C ASP A 50 7.27 -24.58 15.39
N LYS A 51 8.34 -25.09 16.01
CA LYS A 51 9.53 -24.30 16.39
C LYS A 51 10.31 -23.75 15.19
N GLU A 52 10.34 -24.45 14.06
CA GLU A 52 11.07 -23.96 12.88
C GLU A 52 10.25 -22.91 12.14
N VAL A 53 8.94 -23.14 12.04
CA VAL A 53 7.99 -22.18 11.46
C VAL A 53 7.96 -20.91 12.30
N SER A 54 7.92 -21.02 13.63
CA SER A 54 7.91 -19.87 14.54
C SER A 54 9.17 -19.04 14.41
N LYS A 55 10.34 -19.67 14.28
CA LYS A 55 11.62 -18.96 14.14
C LYS A 55 11.69 -18.16 12.84
N LYS A 56 11.30 -18.76 11.71
CA LYS A 56 11.29 -18.04 10.42
C LYS A 56 10.32 -16.87 10.45
N LEU A 57 9.15 -17.08 11.03
CA LEU A 57 8.15 -16.03 11.22
C LEU A 57 8.69 -14.89 12.08
N GLU A 58 9.42 -15.20 13.16
CA GLU A 58 10.03 -14.19 14.03
C GLU A 58 11.18 -13.41 13.38
N ASP A 59 11.91 -13.99 12.43
CA ASP A 59 13.07 -13.37 11.79
C ASP A 59 12.69 -12.46 10.61
N ASP A 60 11.57 -12.74 9.93
CA ASP A 60 11.08 -12.02 8.76
C ASP A 60 10.08 -10.92 9.13
N ILE A 61 9.98 -9.89 8.28
CA ILE A 61 8.94 -8.86 8.36
C ILE A 61 7.76 -9.29 7.50
N HIS A 62 6.59 -9.32 8.12
CA HIS A 62 5.32 -9.70 7.52
C HIS A 62 4.41 -8.49 7.41
N LEU A 63 4.01 -8.15 6.19
CA LEU A 63 3.10 -7.05 5.90
C LEU A 63 1.78 -7.60 5.38
N PHE A 64 0.69 -7.31 6.10
CA PHE A 64 -0.66 -7.70 5.76
C PHE A 64 -1.46 -6.47 5.34
N PHE A 65 -1.84 -6.41 4.07
CA PHE A 65 -2.81 -5.43 3.58
C PHE A 65 -4.20 -6.02 3.76
N GLU A 66 -4.94 -5.55 4.75
CA GLU A 66 -6.20 -6.14 5.19
C GLU A 66 -7.38 -5.60 4.34
N THR A 67 -8.05 -4.55 4.81
CA THR A 67 -9.34 -4.12 4.29
C THR A 67 -9.34 -2.72 3.69
N GLY A 68 -10.35 -2.45 2.86
CA GLY A 68 -10.66 -1.14 2.30
C GLY A 68 -9.98 -0.82 0.97
N PHE A 69 -9.31 -1.78 0.33
CA PHE A 69 -8.61 -1.59 -0.95
C PHE A 69 -9.52 -1.95 -2.15
N LEU A 70 -9.58 -1.08 -3.15
CA LEU A 70 -10.44 -1.19 -4.34
C LEU A 70 -9.61 -0.91 -5.59
N LYS A 71 -8.78 -1.89 -6.00
CA LYS A 71 -7.81 -1.76 -7.10
C LYS A 71 -6.81 -0.62 -6.89
N ASP A 72 -6.32 -0.49 -5.66
CA ASP A 72 -5.32 0.52 -5.32
C ASP A 72 -3.91 0.01 -5.65
N LYS A 73 -3.07 0.91 -6.13
CA LYS A 73 -1.66 0.63 -6.43
C LYS A 73 -0.81 0.84 -5.19
N ILE A 74 -0.21 -0.23 -4.67
CA ILE A 74 0.80 -0.13 -3.62
C ILE A 74 2.20 -0.04 -4.24
N THR A 75 3.02 0.85 -3.70
CA THR A 75 4.47 0.84 -3.89
C THR A 75 5.12 0.58 -2.55
N LEU A 76 5.95 -0.46 -2.46
CA LEU A 76 6.82 -0.70 -1.31
C LEU A 76 8.25 -0.39 -1.70
N ILE A 77 8.90 0.38 -0.83
CA ILE A 77 10.28 0.79 -0.95
C ILE A 77 11.03 0.15 0.20
N ILE A 78 12.05 -0.66 -0.10
CA ILE A 78 12.87 -1.31 0.92
C ILE A 78 14.31 -0.89 0.62
N ASN A 79 15.01 -0.41 1.65
CA ASN A 79 16.39 0.07 1.49
C ASN A 79 16.56 1.13 0.38
N ASN A 80 15.58 2.02 0.25
CA ASN A 80 15.46 3.07 -0.78
C ASN A 80 15.26 2.56 -2.23
N GLU A 81 15.00 1.28 -2.42
CA GLU A 81 14.71 0.69 -3.72
C GLU A 81 13.23 0.29 -3.81
N VAL A 82 12.60 0.55 -4.96
CA VAL A 82 11.24 0.08 -5.21
C VAL A 82 11.29 -1.43 -5.44
N ILE A 83 10.83 -2.20 -4.45
CA ILE A 83 10.83 -3.67 -4.54
C ILE A 83 9.50 -4.18 -5.05
N ILE A 84 8.38 -3.55 -4.65
CA ILE A 84 7.04 -3.99 -5.04
C ILE A 84 6.26 -2.81 -5.60
N ASN A 85 5.59 -3.06 -6.72
CA ASN A 85 4.71 -2.12 -7.38
C ASN A 85 3.53 -2.87 -7.99
N LYS A 86 2.42 -2.98 -7.25
CA LYS A 86 1.30 -3.87 -7.54
C LYS A 86 -0.04 -3.18 -7.31
N THR A 87 -1.05 -3.57 -8.07
CA THR A 87 -2.45 -3.25 -7.77
C THR A 87 -3.08 -4.34 -6.91
N ILE A 88 -3.71 -3.95 -5.80
CA ILE A 88 -4.37 -4.83 -4.82
C ILE A 88 -5.85 -4.45 -4.65
N SER A 89 -6.66 -5.44 -4.28
CA SER A 89 -8.07 -5.26 -3.91
C SER A 89 -8.36 -6.19 -2.73
N THR A 90 -9.14 -5.73 -1.76
CA THR A 90 -9.57 -6.58 -0.64
C THR A 90 -10.49 -7.70 -1.15
N ASP A 91 -10.16 -8.93 -0.79
CA ASP A 91 -11.12 -10.03 -0.81
C ASP A 91 -12.00 -9.93 0.44
N GLU A 92 -13.27 -9.56 0.24
CA GLU A 92 -14.22 -9.34 1.34
C GLU A 92 -14.52 -10.63 2.12
N ALA A 93 -14.38 -11.81 1.52
CA ALA A 93 -14.58 -13.08 2.23
C ALA A 93 -13.43 -13.35 3.21
N LEU A 94 -12.22 -12.90 2.87
CA LEU A 94 -11.02 -13.15 3.65
C LEU A 94 -10.63 -11.98 4.55
N GLY A 95 -11.11 -10.78 4.26
CA GLY A 95 -10.66 -9.55 4.91
C GLY A 95 -9.20 -9.20 4.59
N LEU A 96 -8.68 -9.69 3.46
CA LEU A 96 -7.28 -9.55 3.06
C LEU A 96 -7.19 -9.11 1.60
N ALA A 97 -6.38 -8.09 1.33
CA ALA A 97 -6.02 -7.66 0.00
C ALA A 97 -4.70 -8.28 -0.48
N GLU A 98 -3.70 -8.37 0.40
CA GLU A 98 -2.40 -8.94 0.07
C GLU A 98 -1.58 -9.32 1.30
N TYR A 99 -0.78 -10.39 1.18
CA TYR A 99 0.26 -10.72 2.14
C TYR A 99 1.64 -10.65 1.49
N ILE A 100 2.57 -9.95 2.15
CA ILE A 100 3.93 -9.75 1.66
C ILE A 100 4.93 -10.10 2.75
N ASN A 101 5.80 -11.07 2.46
CA ASN A 101 7.04 -11.24 3.20
C ASN A 101 8.09 -10.27 2.65
N VAL A 102 8.45 -9.29 3.46
CA VAL A 102 9.38 -8.20 3.11
C VAL A 102 10.84 -8.69 3.15
N GLY A 103 11.12 -9.79 3.86
CA GLY A 103 12.44 -10.34 4.10
C GLY A 103 12.89 -10.21 5.56
N LYS A 104 14.13 -10.56 5.84
CA LYS A 104 14.67 -10.61 7.20
C LYS A 104 14.76 -9.22 7.83
N LYS A 105 14.31 -9.08 9.07
CA LYS A 105 14.40 -7.83 9.86
C LYS A 105 15.79 -7.20 9.83
N LYS A 106 16.84 -8.02 9.95
CA LYS A 106 18.23 -7.56 10.01
C LYS A 106 18.74 -6.94 8.70
N GLU A 107 18.08 -7.23 7.58
CA GLU A 107 18.46 -6.77 6.25
C GLU A 107 17.66 -5.52 5.81
N VAL A 108 16.53 -5.25 6.47
CA VAL A 108 15.63 -4.13 6.18
C VAL A 108 16.01 -2.91 7.04
N LYS A 109 16.64 -1.91 6.44
CA LYS A 109 17.04 -0.65 7.09
C LYS A 109 15.95 0.41 7.02
N ASN A 110 15.17 0.42 5.94
CA ASN A 110 14.01 1.27 5.79
C ASN A 110 12.91 0.52 5.05
N LEU A 111 11.67 0.73 5.49
CA LEU A 111 10.47 0.23 4.85
C LEU A 111 9.56 1.43 4.57
N GLY A 112 9.39 1.77 3.31
CA GLY A 112 8.49 2.82 2.83
C GLY A 112 7.25 2.24 2.19
N ILE A 113 6.10 2.84 2.46
CA ILE A 113 4.82 2.51 1.84
C ILE A 113 4.23 3.75 1.16
N ARG A 114 3.78 3.57 -0.07
CA ARG A 114 3.00 4.56 -0.81
C ARG A 114 1.78 3.89 -1.42
N LEU A 115 0.63 4.50 -1.26
CA LEU A 115 -0.61 4.09 -1.90
C LEU A 115 -0.96 5.06 -3.04
N ASN A 116 -1.29 4.50 -4.20
CA ASN A 116 -1.57 5.22 -5.44
C ASN A 116 -0.49 6.28 -5.73
N ASN A 117 -0.91 7.51 -5.99
CA ASN A 117 -0.05 8.67 -6.19
C ASN A 117 0.03 9.54 -4.92
N GLY A 118 -0.21 8.95 -3.75
CA GLY A 118 -0.19 9.60 -2.45
C GLY A 118 1.23 9.83 -1.90
N SER A 119 1.28 10.32 -0.68
CA SER A 119 2.53 10.54 0.06
C SER A 119 3.24 9.22 0.37
N LEU A 120 4.57 9.25 0.37
CA LEU A 120 5.40 8.15 0.84
C LEU A 120 5.56 8.29 2.36
N ALA A 121 5.23 7.24 3.11
CA ALA A 121 5.50 7.15 4.53
C ALA A 121 6.55 6.07 4.81
N TYR A 122 7.52 6.38 5.66
CA TYR A 122 8.50 5.42 6.15
C TYR A 122 8.06 4.87 7.50
N ILE A 123 8.14 3.55 7.63
CA ILE A 123 7.81 2.79 8.83
C ILE A 123 9.12 2.44 9.53
N GLU A 124 9.32 2.99 10.72
CA GLU A 124 10.37 2.55 11.64
C GLU A 124 10.01 1.18 12.24
N ILE A 125 10.90 0.19 12.09
CA ILE A 125 10.66 -1.18 12.59
C ILE A 125 11.59 -1.43 13.77
N LYS A 126 11.02 -1.70 14.96
CA LYS A 126 11.81 -2.06 16.14
C LYS A 126 12.19 -3.55 16.09
N PRO A 127 13.26 -3.99 16.78
CA PRO A 127 13.69 -5.40 16.76
C PRO A 127 12.60 -6.41 17.20
N THR A 128 11.70 -5.97 18.07
CA THR A 128 10.58 -6.72 18.63
C THR A 128 9.32 -6.69 17.76
N ASP A 129 9.37 -6.00 16.62
CA ASP A 129 8.26 -5.81 15.70
C ASP A 129 8.59 -6.52 14.38
N ASN A 130 7.69 -7.40 13.95
CA ASN A 130 7.89 -8.18 12.73
C ASN A 130 6.59 -8.45 11.97
N VAL A 131 5.44 -8.07 12.55
CA VAL A 131 4.14 -8.19 11.90
C VAL A 131 3.47 -6.81 11.85
N ILE A 132 3.08 -6.42 10.65
CA ILE A 132 2.52 -5.11 10.35
C ILE A 132 1.20 -5.30 9.61
N GLY A 133 0.13 -4.70 10.13
CA GLY A 133 -1.17 -4.60 9.47
C GLY A 133 -1.33 -3.25 8.80
N VAL A 134 -1.92 -3.24 7.61
CA VAL A 134 -2.22 -2.04 6.84
C VAL A 134 -3.66 -2.11 6.36
N TYR A 135 -4.46 -1.11 6.69
CA TYR A 135 -5.87 -1.04 6.26
C TYR A 135 -6.29 0.40 5.97
N LEU A 136 -7.34 0.55 5.16
CA LEU A 136 -7.91 1.85 4.81
C LEU A 136 -9.19 2.12 5.61
N VAL A 137 -9.23 3.28 6.27
CA VAL A 137 -10.44 3.79 6.94
C VAL A 137 -11.08 4.85 6.04
N ASP A 138 -12.38 4.67 5.75
CA ASP A 138 -13.22 5.57 4.96
C ASP A 138 -12.63 6.00 3.61
N ARG A 139 -11.76 5.17 3.03
CA ARG A 139 -11.03 5.45 1.79
C ARG A 139 -10.21 6.75 1.83
N LYS A 140 -9.85 7.23 3.02
CA LYS A 140 -9.13 8.51 3.22
C LYS A 140 -7.88 8.38 4.07
N LEU A 141 -7.87 7.43 5.01
CA LEU A 141 -6.78 7.26 5.96
C LEU A 141 -6.19 5.86 5.83
N LEU A 142 -4.93 5.79 5.42
CA LEU A 142 -4.14 4.57 5.48
C LEU A 142 -3.61 4.42 6.90
N VAL A 143 -4.05 3.38 7.60
CA VAL A 143 -3.60 3.07 8.94
C VAL A 143 -2.58 1.95 8.86
N VAL A 144 -1.43 2.14 9.52
CA VAL A 144 -0.38 1.14 9.69
C VAL A 144 -0.27 0.85 11.19
N GLU A 145 -0.34 -0.42 11.56
CA GLU A 145 -0.26 -0.88 12.95
C GLU A 145 0.69 -2.06 13.08
N PHE A 146 1.31 -2.19 14.25
CA PHE A 146 2.07 -3.38 14.61
C PHE A 146 1.16 -4.40 15.29
N ILE A 147 1.35 -5.67 14.94
CA ILE A 147 0.50 -6.77 15.41
C ILE A 147 1.31 -7.65 16.36
N GLU A 148 0.68 -8.04 17.47
CA GLU A 148 1.14 -9.10 18.35
C GLU A 148 0.41 -10.40 17.97
N GLY A 149 1.16 -11.34 17.38
CA GLY A 149 0.64 -12.58 16.81
C GLY A 149 0.64 -12.57 15.27
N TYR A 150 0.20 -13.68 14.66
CA TYR A 150 0.04 -13.82 13.22
C TYR A 150 -1.43 -13.96 12.87
N PRO A 151 -2.01 -12.99 12.14
CA PRO A 151 -3.39 -13.10 11.69
C PRO A 151 -3.59 -14.36 10.84
N SER A 152 -4.78 -14.94 10.93
CA SER A 152 -5.18 -16.02 10.04
C SER A 152 -6.32 -15.59 9.13
N TYR A 153 -5.97 -15.26 7.90
CA TYR A 153 -6.94 -15.10 6.81
C TYR A 153 -7.15 -16.48 6.17
N TYR A 154 -8.40 -16.81 5.85
CA TYR A 154 -8.80 -18.15 5.37
C TYR A 154 -8.67 -18.31 3.86
#